data_AF-A0A4R5M3P8-F1
#
_entry.id   AF-A0A4R5M3P8-F1
#
_cell.length_a   1.000
_cell.length_b   1.000
_cell.length_c   1.000
_cell.angle_alpha   90.00
_cell.angle_beta   90.00
_cell.angle_gamma   90.00
#
_symmetry.space_group_name_H-M   'P 1'
#
loop_
_entity.id
_entity.type
_entity.pdbx_description
1 polymer ?
#
loop_
_entity_poly.entity_id
_entity_poly.type
_entity_poly.pdbx_seq_one_letter_code
_entity_poly.pdbx_strand_id
1 'polypeptide(L)'
;MSGGQNTEDNDFHKVGPYILKKVRPGPTTAGIEPTYALCTPDRWGMRYSDADPERRAQLMYPVARDYAKAMQAVLLNQIQWGDAWFGPAGAAPALKLKWPIGETQTIQLFKLLTPVMTDALTSHTGGFGIPADVVPPIAAYTPGNSSEHGAFAPSSWLMLLNLSTLEPLFRIGNAAKPSDPVTRNAQLKQLREFADTIYHESRHCQQNFWVFALVQQFPGNFEEIPNIAKWPAVMAISGDRSPSSLQRIVSLAASSPLPTETAPLISLKRMAVGLYLSTLNLWRKAGYCPPYAPDKIAMEAEYQRARTAARDLLQHVGLGGTAIDVDAMVEEPNRCRVDYTARPWENDAFFCGEMATNYWNAGLGLLLKTYPEDRCSSAYELAYAASKLTGSHGNPAGSTSGGQ
;
A
#
# COMPACT_ATOMS: atom_id res chain seq x y z
N MET A 1 -28.87 21.59 41.36
CA MET A 1 -28.38 22.32 40.17
C MET A 1 -26.87 22.47 40.32
N SER A 2 -26.11 21.64 39.63
CA SER A 2 -24.66 21.73 39.52
C SER A 2 -24.37 21.41 38.07
N GLY A 3 -24.14 22.46 37.28
CA GLY A 3 -23.80 22.35 35.87
C GLY A 3 -22.36 21.89 35.75
N GLY A 4 -22.17 20.61 35.41
CA GLY A 4 -20.90 20.13 34.89
C GLY A 4 -20.69 20.75 33.51
N GLN A 5 -19.68 21.60 33.39
CA GLN A 5 -19.20 22.09 32.11
C GLN A 5 -18.74 20.90 31.27
N ASN A 6 -19.52 20.54 30.25
CA ASN A 6 -19.01 19.80 29.10
C ASN A 6 -17.98 20.71 28.42
N THR A 7 -16.70 20.53 28.72
CA THR A 7 -15.63 20.98 27.82
C THR A 7 -15.71 20.10 26.59
N GLU A 8 -16.49 20.52 25.60
CA GLU A 8 -16.34 20.06 24.23
C GLU A 8 -14.91 20.39 23.79
N ASP A 9 -14.02 19.40 23.91
CA ASP A 9 -12.70 19.44 23.27
C ASP A 9 -12.92 19.53 21.76
N ASN A 10 -12.86 20.76 21.26
CA ASN A 10 -12.97 21.13 19.86
C ASN A 10 -11.65 20.81 19.16
N ASP A 11 -11.39 19.52 19.01
CA ASP A 11 -10.16 19.01 18.46
C ASP A 11 -10.27 18.98 16.93
N PHE A 12 -9.57 19.89 16.25
CA PHE A 12 -9.53 20.01 14.79
C PHE A 12 -8.13 19.68 14.25
N HIS A 13 -8.03 19.20 13.01
CA HIS A 13 -6.77 19.09 12.28
C HIS A 13 -6.87 19.75 10.90
N LYS A 14 -5.74 20.30 10.44
CA LYS A 14 -5.56 20.76 9.06
C LYS A 14 -5.18 19.60 8.14
N VAL A 15 -5.83 19.50 6.98
CA VAL A 15 -5.68 18.41 6.00
C VAL A 15 -5.86 18.96 4.59
N GLY A 16 -4.80 18.96 3.78
CA GLY A 16 -4.76 19.73 2.54
C GLY A 16 -5.14 21.20 2.80
N PRO A 17 -6.10 21.77 2.05
CA PRO A 17 -6.61 23.12 2.29
C PRO A 17 -7.71 23.22 3.37
N TYR A 18 -8.08 22.11 4.02
CA TYR A 18 -9.25 22.05 4.91
C TYR A 18 -8.89 22.04 6.40
N ILE A 19 -9.82 22.53 7.23
CA ILE A 19 -9.80 22.38 8.69
C ILE A 19 -10.95 21.45 9.07
N LEU A 20 -10.65 20.32 9.69
CA LEU A 20 -11.59 19.23 9.92
C LEU A 20 -11.63 18.84 11.39
N LYS A 21 -12.81 18.47 11.90
CA LYS A 21 -12.93 17.91 13.25
C LYS A 21 -12.26 16.54 13.29
N LYS A 22 -11.56 16.22 14.39
CA LYS A 22 -11.03 14.87 14.64
C LYS A 22 -12.19 13.87 14.61
N VAL A 23 -12.16 12.91 13.68
CA VAL A 23 -13.19 11.87 13.60
C VAL A 23 -12.97 10.88 14.75
N ARG A 24 -13.79 11.00 15.80
CA ARG A 24 -13.83 10.02 16.89
C ARG A 24 -14.47 8.72 16.39
N PRO A 25 -14.03 7.55 16.88
CA PRO A 25 -14.79 6.31 16.68
C PRO A 25 -16.24 6.54 17.11
N GLY A 26 -17.18 6.07 16.30
CA GLY A 26 -18.60 6.18 16.54
C GLY A 26 -19.34 5.04 15.85
N PRO A 27 -20.61 4.80 16.21
CA PRO A 27 -21.40 3.73 15.61
C PRO A 27 -21.45 3.89 14.09
N THR A 28 -21.48 2.76 13.38
CA THR A 28 -21.64 2.73 11.91
C THR A 28 -22.93 3.44 11.50
N THR A 29 -23.15 3.65 10.20
CA THR A 29 -24.43 4.16 9.67
C THR A 29 -25.64 3.29 10.06
N ALA A 30 -25.40 2.09 10.57
CA ALA A 30 -26.41 1.18 11.14
C ALA A 30 -26.60 1.30 12.67
N GLY A 31 -25.93 2.23 13.35
CA GLY A 31 -26.06 2.43 14.80
C GLY A 31 -25.35 1.37 15.65
N ILE A 32 -24.46 0.58 15.05
CA ILE A 32 -23.77 -0.55 15.69
C ILE A 32 -22.33 -0.15 16.01
N GLU A 33 -21.85 -0.49 17.21
CA GLU A 33 -20.42 -0.43 17.56
C GLU A 33 -19.61 -1.20 16.50
N PRO A 34 -18.67 -0.56 15.78
CA PRO A 34 -17.97 -1.21 14.69
C PRO A 34 -17.14 -2.39 15.19
N THR A 35 -17.64 -3.61 14.95
CA THR A 35 -16.91 -4.87 15.24
C THR A 35 -15.90 -5.24 14.16
N TYR A 36 -15.84 -4.46 13.08
CA TYR A 36 -14.88 -4.57 11.99
C TYR A 36 -14.04 -3.28 11.93
N ALA A 37 -12.82 -3.36 11.39
CA ALA A 37 -11.98 -2.18 11.22
C ALA A 37 -12.70 -1.14 10.36
N LEU A 38 -12.57 0.14 10.66
CA LEU A 38 -13.06 1.20 9.78
C LEU A 38 -11.99 1.45 8.73
N CYS A 39 -11.90 0.59 7.71
CA CYS A 39 -10.83 0.61 6.70
C CYS A 39 -11.11 1.49 5.48
N THR A 40 -11.93 2.51 5.71
CA THR A 40 -12.37 3.49 4.74
C THR A 40 -11.23 4.37 4.22
N PRO A 41 -11.44 5.06 3.07
CA PRO A 41 -10.48 6.02 2.55
C PRO A 41 -10.15 7.19 3.49
N ASP A 42 -10.97 7.51 4.49
CA ASP A 42 -10.61 8.51 5.52
C ASP A 42 -9.79 7.91 6.65
N ARG A 43 -9.65 6.58 6.71
CA ARG A 43 -8.96 5.86 7.77
C ARG A 43 -7.63 5.28 7.32
N TRP A 44 -7.58 4.63 6.16
CA TRP A 44 -6.46 3.78 5.79
C TRP A 44 -5.88 3.98 4.40
N GLY A 45 -6.47 4.73 3.48
CA GLY A 45 -5.93 4.74 2.11
C GLY A 45 -6.52 5.73 1.14
N MET A 46 -6.15 5.58 -0.13
CA MET A 46 -6.57 6.43 -1.25
C MET A 46 -7.47 5.67 -2.23
N ARG A 47 -8.27 4.72 -1.72
CA ARG A 47 -8.98 3.76 -2.57
C ARG A 47 -10.18 4.47 -3.18
N TYR A 48 -10.30 4.39 -4.48
CA TYR A 48 -11.52 4.78 -5.16
C TYR A 48 -12.39 3.57 -5.40
N SER A 49 -13.68 3.74 -5.11
CA SER A 49 -14.69 2.71 -5.29
C SER A 49 -16.03 3.32 -5.59
N ASP A 50 -16.80 2.64 -6.44
CA ASP A 50 -18.21 2.92 -6.69
C ASP A 50 -19.09 1.93 -5.92
N ALA A 51 -20.31 2.31 -5.60
CA ALA A 51 -21.32 1.36 -5.14
C ALA A 51 -21.58 0.31 -6.23
N ASP A 52 -21.63 -0.96 -5.84
CA ASP A 52 -22.00 -2.05 -6.74
C ASP A 52 -23.49 -1.95 -7.08
N PRO A 53 -23.86 -1.73 -8.37
CA PRO A 53 -25.26 -1.57 -8.76
C PRO A 53 -26.08 -2.85 -8.63
N GLU A 54 -25.43 -4.01 -8.60
CA GLU A 54 -26.07 -5.33 -8.53
C GLU A 54 -26.10 -5.87 -7.09
N ARG A 55 -25.17 -5.42 -6.23
CA ARG A 55 -25.01 -5.95 -4.87
C ARG A 55 -25.08 -4.82 -3.85
N ARG A 56 -26.23 -4.71 -3.19
CA ARG A 56 -26.45 -3.71 -2.13
C ARG A 56 -25.32 -3.77 -1.07
N ALA A 57 -24.79 -2.60 -0.73
CA ALA A 57 -23.72 -2.40 0.26
C ALA A 57 -22.38 -3.08 -0.07
N GLN A 58 -22.08 -3.28 -1.35
CA GLN A 58 -20.76 -3.73 -1.80
C GLN A 58 -20.13 -2.68 -2.71
N LEU A 59 -18.80 -2.73 -2.79
CA LEU A 59 -18.00 -1.78 -3.56
C LEU A 59 -17.36 -2.44 -4.78
N MET A 60 -17.25 -1.65 -5.84
CA MET A 60 -16.52 -1.94 -7.06
C MET A 60 -15.30 -1.03 -7.17
N TYR A 61 -14.16 -1.58 -7.60
CA TYR A 61 -12.89 -0.86 -7.71
C TYR A 61 -12.49 -0.81 -9.19
N PRO A 62 -12.96 0.19 -9.95
CA PRO A 62 -12.85 0.21 -11.41
C PRO A 62 -11.40 0.18 -11.91
N VAL A 63 -10.48 0.89 -11.24
CA VAL A 63 -9.05 0.87 -11.62
C VAL A 63 -8.46 -0.54 -11.46
N ALA A 64 -8.76 -1.24 -10.36
CA ALA A 64 -8.28 -2.60 -10.14
C ALA A 64 -8.90 -3.60 -11.13
N ARG A 65 -10.19 -3.42 -11.47
CA ARG A 65 -10.89 -4.21 -12.48
C ARG A 65 -10.21 -4.09 -13.85
N ASP A 66 -9.99 -2.86 -14.29
CA ASP A 66 -9.45 -2.58 -15.63
C ASP A 66 -7.99 -3.01 -15.72
N TYR A 67 -7.21 -2.77 -14.65
CA TYR A 67 -5.86 -3.30 -14.50
C TYR A 67 -5.82 -4.83 -14.60
N ALA A 68 -6.61 -5.53 -13.78
CA ALA A 68 -6.55 -7.00 -13.72
C ALA A 68 -6.92 -7.62 -15.07
N LYS A 69 -7.93 -7.06 -15.76
CA LYS A 69 -8.32 -7.48 -17.11
C LYS A 69 -7.20 -7.27 -18.12
N ALA A 70 -6.58 -6.09 -18.13
CA ALA A 70 -5.50 -5.77 -19.07
C ALA A 70 -4.23 -6.60 -18.79
N MET A 71 -3.88 -6.77 -17.51
CA MET A 71 -2.73 -7.57 -17.09
C MET A 71 -2.93 -9.05 -17.44
N GLN A 72 -4.13 -9.58 -17.24
CA GLN A 72 -4.49 -10.94 -17.66
C GLN A 72 -4.38 -11.10 -19.18
N ALA A 73 -4.82 -10.12 -19.96
CA ALA A 73 -4.67 -10.16 -21.41
C ALA A 73 -3.20 -10.20 -21.85
N VAL A 74 -2.31 -9.45 -21.20
CA VAL A 74 -0.87 -9.53 -21.47
C VAL A 74 -0.29 -10.88 -21.04
N LEU A 75 -0.42 -11.24 -19.76
CA LEU A 75 0.24 -12.40 -19.18
C LEU A 75 -0.24 -13.74 -19.76
N LEU A 76 -1.52 -13.82 -20.18
CA LEU A 76 -2.10 -15.05 -20.73
C LEU A 76 -2.07 -15.08 -22.26
N ASN A 77 -2.33 -13.96 -22.93
CA ASN A 77 -2.58 -13.96 -24.38
C ASN A 77 -1.44 -13.39 -25.20
N GLN A 78 -0.36 -12.90 -24.58
CA GLN A 78 0.81 -12.37 -25.31
C GLN A 78 2.10 -13.10 -24.96
N ILE A 79 2.15 -13.78 -23.81
CA ILE A 79 3.38 -14.39 -23.30
C ILE A 79 3.24 -15.91 -23.19
N GLN A 80 4.19 -16.62 -23.79
CA GLN A 80 4.38 -18.06 -23.59
C GLN A 80 5.48 -18.29 -22.55
N TRP A 81 5.18 -19.12 -21.54
CA TRP A 81 6.03 -19.38 -20.38
C TRP A 81 6.68 -20.77 -20.52
N GLY A 82 7.86 -20.84 -21.15
CA GLY A 82 8.44 -22.12 -21.54
C GLY A 82 7.54 -22.82 -22.55
N ASP A 83 7.08 -24.03 -22.24
CA ASP A 83 6.14 -24.78 -23.09
C ASP A 83 4.67 -24.39 -22.82
N ALA A 84 4.39 -23.68 -21.73
CA ALA A 84 3.03 -23.31 -21.36
C ALA A 84 2.51 -22.09 -22.14
N TRP A 85 1.53 -22.33 -23.01
CA TRP A 85 0.76 -21.30 -23.70
C TRP A 85 -0.67 -21.24 -23.19
N PHE A 86 -1.03 -20.15 -22.50
CA PHE A 86 -2.37 -19.96 -21.94
C PHE A 86 -3.33 -19.18 -22.84
N GLY A 87 -2.83 -18.61 -23.93
CA GLY A 87 -3.61 -17.78 -24.84
C GLY A 87 -4.57 -18.59 -25.73
N PRO A 88 -5.30 -17.92 -26.62
CA PRO A 88 -6.24 -18.58 -27.53
C PRO A 88 -5.56 -19.66 -28.39
N ALA A 89 -6.28 -20.74 -28.67
CA ALA A 89 -5.79 -21.79 -29.55
C ALA A 89 -5.51 -21.23 -30.96
N GLY A 90 -4.36 -21.56 -31.53
CA GLY A 90 -3.92 -21.07 -32.85
C GLY A 90 -3.36 -19.65 -32.87
N ALA A 91 -3.41 -18.90 -31.76
CA ALA A 91 -2.75 -17.60 -31.65
C ALA A 91 -1.25 -17.77 -31.40
N ALA A 92 -0.44 -16.86 -31.97
CA ALA A 92 1.00 -16.81 -31.72
C ALA A 92 1.31 -15.88 -30.54
N PRO A 93 2.18 -16.27 -29.59
CA PRO A 93 2.65 -15.37 -28.55
C PRO A 93 3.48 -14.23 -29.14
N ALA A 94 3.33 -13.04 -28.58
CA ALA A 94 4.22 -11.90 -28.86
C ALA A 94 5.61 -12.10 -28.23
N LEU A 95 5.68 -12.81 -27.09
CA LEU A 95 6.92 -13.09 -26.38
C LEU A 95 6.97 -14.55 -25.92
N LYS A 96 8.06 -15.25 -26.24
CA LYS A 96 8.35 -16.59 -25.71
C LYS A 96 9.48 -16.49 -24.70
N LEU A 97 9.18 -16.81 -23.46
CA LEU A 97 10.14 -16.81 -22.37
C LEU A 97 10.78 -18.18 -22.18
N LYS A 98 12.03 -18.20 -21.76
CA LYS A 98 12.76 -19.40 -21.32
C LYS A 98 13.27 -19.18 -19.90
N TRP A 99 13.49 -20.28 -19.18
CA TRP A 99 14.12 -20.24 -17.87
C TRP A 99 15.61 -20.60 -17.98
N PRO A 100 16.53 -19.87 -17.32
CA PRO A 100 16.32 -18.60 -16.63
C PRO A 100 15.96 -17.47 -17.61
N ILE A 101 15.20 -16.47 -17.13
CA ILE A 101 14.82 -15.31 -17.96
C ILE A 101 16.05 -14.41 -18.15
N GLY A 102 16.61 -14.40 -19.36
CA GLY A 102 17.77 -13.57 -19.69
C GLY A 102 17.44 -12.08 -19.79
N GLU A 103 18.45 -11.23 -19.73
CA GLU A 103 18.32 -9.75 -19.72
C GLU A 103 17.43 -9.21 -20.87
N THR A 104 17.67 -9.65 -22.10
CA THR A 104 16.85 -9.24 -23.26
C THR A 104 15.37 -9.61 -23.10
N GLN A 105 15.11 -10.82 -22.57
CA GLN A 105 13.73 -11.30 -22.33
C GLN A 105 13.07 -10.54 -21.18
N THR A 106 13.84 -10.18 -20.15
CA THR A 106 13.39 -9.30 -19.06
C THR A 106 12.96 -7.93 -19.58
N ILE A 107 13.77 -7.30 -20.44
CA ILE A 107 13.44 -6.00 -21.04
C ILE A 107 12.16 -6.11 -21.89
N GLN A 108 12.02 -7.16 -22.70
CA GLN A 108 10.83 -7.40 -23.51
C GLN A 108 9.58 -7.66 -22.66
N LEU A 109 9.70 -8.44 -21.58
CA LEU A 109 8.64 -8.66 -20.61
C LEU A 109 8.17 -7.33 -20.04
N PHE A 110 9.08 -6.52 -19.50
CA PHE A 110 8.73 -5.23 -18.90
C PHE A 110 8.11 -4.27 -19.91
N LYS A 111 8.57 -4.27 -21.16
CA LYS A 111 7.94 -3.48 -22.24
C LYS A 111 6.46 -3.83 -22.44
N LEU A 112 6.05 -5.09 -22.23
CA LEU A 112 4.64 -5.50 -22.31
C LEU A 112 3.84 -5.13 -21.06
N LEU A 113 4.46 -5.12 -19.88
CA LEU A 113 3.80 -4.82 -18.61
C LEU A 113 3.63 -3.32 -18.37
N THR A 114 4.60 -2.51 -18.79
CA THR A 114 4.64 -1.06 -18.52
C THR A 114 3.35 -0.34 -18.93
N PRO A 115 2.77 -0.55 -20.13
CA PRO A 115 1.52 0.14 -20.49
C PRO A 115 0.37 -0.14 -19.52
N VAL A 116 0.19 -1.40 -19.10
CA VAL A 116 -0.86 -1.78 -18.15
C VAL A 116 -0.67 -1.10 -16.79
N MET A 117 0.59 -1.05 -16.32
CA MET A 117 0.95 -0.37 -15.07
C MET A 117 0.75 1.15 -15.18
N THR A 118 1.17 1.76 -16.30
CA THR A 118 0.98 3.19 -16.60
C THR A 118 -0.50 3.57 -16.56
N ASP A 119 -1.36 2.81 -17.23
CA ASP A 119 -2.80 3.10 -17.29
C ASP A 119 -3.43 3.07 -15.88
N ALA A 120 -3.04 2.11 -15.06
CA ALA A 120 -3.51 2.01 -13.67
C ALA A 120 -3.00 3.17 -12.79
N LEU A 121 -1.72 3.52 -12.90
CA LEU A 121 -1.08 4.57 -12.10
C LEU A 121 -1.60 5.97 -12.45
N THR A 122 -1.86 6.21 -13.73
CA THR A 122 -2.25 7.52 -14.27
C THR A 122 -3.76 7.72 -14.34
N SER A 123 -4.56 6.69 -14.02
CA SER A 123 -6.02 6.77 -14.08
C SER A 123 -6.56 7.91 -13.23
N HIS A 124 -7.29 8.83 -13.87
CA HIS A 124 -8.00 9.90 -13.18
C HIS A 124 -9.24 9.42 -12.43
N THR A 125 -9.60 8.14 -12.57
CA THR A 125 -10.72 7.53 -11.85
C THR A 125 -10.44 7.59 -10.35
N GLY A 126 -11.17 8.44 -9.64
CA GLY A 126 -10.98 8.70 -8.22
C GLY A 126 -9.92 9.72 -7.83
N GLY A 127 -9.39 10.48 -8.80
CA GLY A 127 -8.59 11.67 -8.51
C GLY A 127 -7.13 11.43 -8.06
N PHE A 128 -6.69 10.19 -7.92
CA PHE A 128 -5.32 9.84 -7.46
C PHE A 128 -4.37 9.39 -8.58
N GLY A 129 -4.74 9.58 -9.84
CA GLY A 129 -3.85 9.32 -10.97
C GLY A 129 -2.62 10.22 -10.91
N ILE A 130 -1.42 9.63 -10.95
CA ILE A 130 -0.17 10.39 -10.98
C ILE A 130 0.18 10.79 -12.43
N PRO A 131 0.99 11.83 -12.65
CA PRO A 131 1.46 12.16 -13.99
C PRO A 131 2.21 11.01 -14.67
N ALA A 132 2.07 10.85 -15.99
CA ALA A 132 2.76 9.78 -16.73
C ALA A 132 4.29 9.83 -16.59
N ASP A 133 4.86 11.03 -16.48
CA ASP A 133 6.30 11.27 -16.31
C ASP A 133 6.86 10.73 -14.98
N VAL A 134 6.01 10.36 -14.02
CA VAL A 134 6.43 9.82 -12.72
C VAL A 134 6.12 8.34 -12.56
N VAL A 135 5.62 7.68 -13.60
CA VAL A 135 5.47 6.22 -13.59
C VAL A 135 6.85 5.58 -13.43
N PRO A 136 7.06 4.72 -12.42
CA PRO A 136 8.38 4.18 -12.13
C PRO A 136 8.78 3.17 -13.22
N PRO A 137 10.03 3.16 -13.67
CA PRO A 137 10.51 2.08 -14.51
C PRO A 137 10.54 0.77 -13.71
N ILE A 138 10.33 -0.34 -14.43
CA ILE A 138 10.39 -1.69 -13.90
C ILE A 138 11.81 -2.23 -14.03
N ALA A 139 12.32 -2.83 -12.95
CA ALA A 139 13.60 -3.52 -12.92
C ALA A 139 13.45 -4.89 -12.25
N ALA A 140 14.23 -5.85 -12.71
CA ALA A 140 14.36 -7.14 -12.03
C ALA A 140 15.32 -6.99 -10.85
N TYR A 141 15.07 -7.72 -9.77
CA TYR A 141 15.99 -7.81 -8.65
C TYR A 141 15.99 -9.21 -8.05
N THR A 142 17.05 -9.50 -7.29
CA THR A 142 17.14 -10.69 -6.45
C THR A 142 16.90 -10.24 -5.02
N PRO A 143 15.82 -10.70 -4.35
CA PRO A 143 15.54 -10.27 -2.99
C PRO A 143 16.53 -10.86 -1.98
N GLY A 144 16.65 -10.21 -0.83
CA GLY A 144 17.43 -10.72 0.31
C GLY A 144 16.73 -11.86 1.05
N ASN A 145 15.40 -11.99 0.91
CA ASN A 145 14.61 -13.09 1.45
C ASN A 145 13.76 -13.76 0.34
N SER A 146 13.45 -15.04 0.51
CA SER A 146 12.71 -15.82 -0.49
C SER A 146 11.20 -15.52 -0.56
N SER A 147 10.66 -14.74 0.38
CA SER A 147 9.24 -14.37 0.46
C SER A 147 8.88 -13.08 -0.26
N GLU A 148 9.88 -12.28 -0.65
CA GLU A 148 9.69 -11.03 -1.36
C GLU A 148 9.38 -11.29 -2.84
N HIS A 149 8.22 -10.82 -3.28
CA HIS A 149 7.77 -10.93 -4.68
C HIS A 149 8.08 -9.66 -5.48
N GLY A 150 8.16 -8.52 -4.81
CA GLY A 150 8.41 -7.21 -5.39
C GLY A 150 8.65 -6.17 -4.30
N ALA A 151 9.08 -4.98 -4.72
CA ALA A 151 9.17 -3.80 -3.88
C ALA A 151 9.16 -2.52 -4.73
N PHE A 152 8.41 -1.51 -4.33
CA PHE A 152 8.63 -0.14 -4.77
C PHE A 152 9.73 0.49 -3.92
N ALA A 153 10.79 0.98 -4.56
CA ALA A 153 11.92 1.63 -3.90
C ALA A 153 11.80 3.17 -4.05
N PRO A 154 11.34 3.92 -3.02
CA PRO A 154 11.10 5.36 -3.16
C PRO A 154 12.38 6.17 -3.37
N SER A 155 13.51 5.71 -2.83
CA SER A 155 14.82 6.38 -2.94
C SER A 155 15.43 6.32 -4.34
N SER A 156 15.06 5.34 -5.16
CA SER A 156 15.49 5.21 -6.56
C SER A 156 14.34 5.35 -7.56
N TRP A 157 13.12 5.49 -7.05
CA TRP A 157 11.85 5.52 -7.78
C TRP A 157 11.68 4.33 -8.73
N LEU A 158 11.88 3.12 -8.20
CA LEU A 158 11.83 1.89 -8.98
C LEU A 158 10.75 0.92 -8.55
N MET A 159 10.17 0.28 -9.55
CA MET A 159 9.39 -0.94 -9.40
C MET A 159 10.35 -2.14 -9.51
N LEU A 160 10.69 -2.76 -8.38
CA LEU A 160 11.55 -3.94 -8.34
C LEU A 160 10.69 -5.20 -8.32
N LEU A 161 10.91 -6.11 -9.28
CA LEU A 161 10.16 -7.37 -9.39
C LEU A 161 11.07 -8.59 -9.26
N ASN A 162 10.71 -9.53 -8.40
CA ASN A 162 11.42 -10.79 -8.24
C ASN A 162 10.92 -11.82 -9.26
N LEU A 163 11.65 -11.95 -10.37
CA LEU A 163 11.30 -12.88 -11.45
C LEU A 163 11.50 -14.36 -11.09
N SER A 164 12.20 -14.68 -9.99
CA SER A 164 12.37 -16.08 -9.55
C SER A 164 11.07 -16.73 -9.11
N THR A 165 10.09 -15.94 -8.67
CA THR A 165 8.73 -16.41 -8.34
C THR A 165 8.00 -17.02 -9.55
N LEU A 166 8.45 -16.73 -10.77
CA LEU A 166 7.86 -17.22 -12.02
C LEU A 166 8.46 -18.54 -12.50
N GLU A 167 9.55 -19.04 -11.89
CA GLU A 167 10.18 -20.32 -12.26
C GLU A 167 9.18 -21.49 -12.40
N PRO A 168 8.19 -21.67 -11.52
CA PRO A 168 7.25 -22.80 -11.62
C PRO A 168 6.47 -22.84 -12.94
N LEU A 169 6.26 -21.70 -13.61
CA LEU A 169 5.53 -21.63 -14.88
C LEU A 169 6.25 -22.38 -16.01
N PHE A 170 7.58 -22.42 -15.96
CA PHE A 170 8.42 -23.07 -16.97
C PHE A 170 8.47 -24.60 -16.81
N ARG A 171 7.89 -25.14 -15.73
CA ARG A 171 7.75 -26.59 -15.48
C ARG A 171 6.40 -27.14 -15.94
N ILE A 172 5.51 -26.27 -16.43
CA ILE A 172 4.19 -26.66 -16.93
C ILE A 172 4.36 -27.20 -18.35
N GLY A 173 4.25 -28.53 -18.50
CA GLY A 173 4.36 -29.16 -19.82
C GLY A 173 3.16 -28.90 -20.74
N ASN A 174 1.94 -28.85 -20.18
CA ASN A 174 0.73 -28.55 -20.92
C ASN A 174 -0.15 -27.57 -20.15
N ALA A 175 -0.47 -26.44 -20.78
CA ALA A 175 -1.39 -25.45 -20.23
C ALA A 175 -2.83 -26.01 -20.21
N ALA A 176 -3.48 -25.92 -19.05
CA ALA A 176 -4.85 -26.35 -18.88
C ALA A 176 -5.81 -25.47 -19.70
N LYS A 177 -6.78 -26.12 -20.35
CA LYS A 177 -7.79 -25.44 -21.18
C LYS A 177 -8.76 -24.63 -20.30
N PRO A 178 -9.41 -23.58 -20.83
CA PRO A 178 -10.46 -22.85 -20.11
C PRO A 178 -11.60 -23.72 -19.58
N SER A 179 -11.86 -24.87 -20.23
CA SER A 179 -12.86 -25.85 -19.80
C SER A 179 -12.47 -26.63 -18.53
N ASP A 180 -11.22 -26.54 -18.07
CA ASP A 180 -10.74 -27.10 -16.79
C ASP A 180 -10.31 -25.95 -15.86
N PRO A 181 -11.27 -25.23 -15.25
CA PRO A 181 -10.99 -24.02 -14.48
C PRO A 181 -10.20 -24.30 -13.19
N VAL A 182 -10.32 -25.50 -12.61
CA VAL A 182 -9.62 -25.86 -11.36
C VAL A 182 -8.12 -26.02 -11.62
N THR A 183 -7.74 -26.86 -12.59
CA THR A 183 -6.33 -27.05 -12.94
C THR A 183 -5.74 -25.77 -13.50
N ARG A 184 -6.48 -25.06 -14.35
CA ARG A 184 -6.03 -23.78 -14.92
C ARG A 184 -5.78 -22.74 -13.83
N ASN A 185 -6.68 -22.60 -12.86
CA ASN A 185 -6.47 -21.67 -11.75
C ASN A 185 -5.25 -22.04 -10.90
N ALA A 186 -4.97 -23.32 -10.69
CA ALA A 186 -3.78 -23.78 -9.98
C ALA A 186 -2.49 -23.45 -10.75
N GLN A 187 -2.48 -23.68 -12.07
CA GLN A 187 -1.35 -23.36 -12.95
C GLN A 187 -1.08 -21.85 -13.08
N LEU A 188 -2.12 -21.02 -12.97
CA LEU A 188 -2.04 -19.56 -13.10
C LEU A 188 -1.72 -18.85 -11.78
N LYS A 189 -1.52 -19.58 -10.67
CA LYS A 189 -1.30 -18.98 -9.34
C LYS A 189 -0.17 -17.95 -9.34
N GLN A 190 0.98 -18.28 -9.93
CA GLN A 190 2.17 -17.43 -9.96
C GLN A 190 1.93 -16.17 -10.79
N LEU A 191 1.20 -16.27 -11.90
CA LEU A 191 0.85 -15.10 -12.72
C LEU A 191 -0.14 -14.17 -12.00
N ARG A 192 -1.08 -14.74 -11.25
CA ARG A 192 -1.98 -13.96 -10.41
C ARG A 192 -1.24 -13.24 -9.28
N GLU A 193 -0.36 -13.94 -8.57
CA GLU A 193 0.47 -13.36 -7.50
C GLU A 193 1.42 -12.29 -8.06
N PHE A 194 1.92 -12.45 -9.28
CA PHE A 194 2.74 -11.45 -9.97
C PHE A 194 1.93 -10.20 -10.35
N ALA A 195 0.70 -10.37 -10.85
CA ALA A 195 -0.21 -9.26 -11.13
C ALA A 195 -0.63 -8.52 -9.85
N ASP A 196 -0.93 -9.24 -8.77
CA ASP A 196 -1.18 -8.70 -7.43
C ASP A 196 0.01 -7.84 -6.98
N THR A 197 1.22 -8.40 -7.03
CA THR A 197 2.46 -7.71 -6.65
C THR A 197 2.65 -6.41 -7.44
N ILE A 198 2.53 -6.43 -8.76
CA ILE A 198 2.70 -5.22 -9.58
C ILE A 198 1.68 -4.14 -9.16
N TYR A 199 0.43 -4.51 -8.92
CA TYR A 199 -0.60 -3.54 -8.53
C TYR A 199 -0.38 -3.00 -7.10
N HIS A 200 0.00 -3.88 -6.16
CA HIS A 200 0.38 -3.54 -4.79
C HIS A 200 1.53 -2.52 -4.77
N GLU A 201 2.63 -2.82 -5.44
CA GLU A 201 3.79 -1.92 -5.47
C GLU A 201 3.49 -0.63 -6.25
N SER A 202 2.63 -0.70 -7.26
CA SER A 202 2.18 0.51 -8.00
C SER A 202 1.44 1.44 -7.04
N ARG A 203 0.71 0.87 -6.09
CA ARG A 203 0.03 1.65 -5.07
C ARG A 203 1.01 2.40 -4.18
N HIS A 204 2.12 1.79 -3.77
CA HIS A 204 3.17 2.49 -3.04
C HIS A 204 3.76 3.66 -3.82
N CYS A 205 3.89 3.56 -5.15
CA CYS A 205 4.31 4.69 -5.98
C CYS A 205 3.31 5.86 -5.90
N GLN A 206 2.01 5.61 -6.07
CA GLN A 206 0.99 6.66 -5.94
C GLN A 206 1.00 7.28 -4.53
N GLN A 207 1.09 6.45 -3.49
CA GLN A 207 1.11 6.91 -2.10
C GLN A 207 2.28 7.86 -1.85
N ASN A 208 3.50 7.47 -2.26
CA ASN A 208 4.69 8.30 -2.08
C ASN A 208 4.58 9.63 -2.85
N PHE A 209 4.09 9.59 -4.09
CA PHE A 209 3.92 10.81 -4.89
C PHE A 209 2.98 11.82 -4.22
N TRP A 210 1.81 11.35 -3.79
CA TRP A 210 0.81 12.23 -3.15
C TRP A 210 1.18 12.65 -1.73
N VAL A 211 1.89 11.80 -0.98
CA VAL A 211 2.49 12.18 0.31
C VAL A 211 3.51 13.30 0.11
N PHE A 212 4.41 13.19 -0.87
CA PHE A 212 5.36 14.25 -1.18
C PHE A 212 4.66 15.54 -1.62
N ALA A 213 3.58 15.45 -2.40
CA ALA A 213 2.78 16.62 -2.75
C ALA A 213 2.18 17.30 -1.51
N LEU A 214 1.57 16.53 -0.62
CA LEU A 214 0.90 17.05 0.58
C LEU A 214 1.86 17.77 1.53
N VAL A 215 3.01 17.17 1.85
CA VAL A 215 3.95 17.73 2.82
C VAL A 215 4.66 18.98 2.30
N GLN A 216 4.84 19.09 0.98
CA GLN A 216 5.49 20.25 0.35
C GLN A 216 4.52 21.42 0.14
N GLN A 217 3.28 21.15 -0.29
CA GLN A 217 2.31 22.20 -0.60
C GLN A 217 1.59 22.73 0.65
N PHE A 218 1.42 21.88 1.68
CA PHE A 218 0.70 22.23 2.90
C PHE A 218 1.53 21.93 4.16
N PRO A 219 2.70 22.55 4.33
CA PRO A 219 3.55 22.33 5.50
C PRO A 219 2.85 22.69 6.82
N GLY A 220 1.92 23.65 6.78
CA GLY A 220 1.08 24.02 7.94
C GLY A 220 0.13 22.92 8.41
N ASN A 221 0.01 21.80 7.70
CA ASN A 221 -0.71 20.63 8.20
C ASN A 221 0.09 19.84 9.26
N PHE A 222 1.36 20.18 9.44
CA PHE A 222 2.35 19.41 10.21
C PHE A 222 3.16 20.31 11.16
N GLU A 223 2.48 21.20 11.88
CA GLU A 223 3.11 22.24 12.73
C GLU A 223 4.03 21.65 13.79
N GLU A 224 3.73 20.45 14.29
CA GLU A 224 4.50 19.74 15.31
C GLU A 224 5.80 19.12 14.75
N ILE A 225 5.87 18.91 13.43
CA ILE A 225 6.97 18.23 12.72
C ILE A 225 7.37 18.99 11.44
N PRO A 226 7.74 20.28 11.54
CA PRO A 226 7.84 21.17 10.37
C PRO A 226 8.91 20.75 9.35
N ASN A 227 9.87 19.90 9.75
CA ASN A 227 10.91 19.38 8.85
C ASN A 227 10.38 18.31 7.88
N ILE A 228 9.17 17.77 8.07
CA ILE A 228 8.56 16.83 7.12
C ILE A 228 8.44 17.41 5.72
N ALA A 229 8.28 18.73 5.57
CA ALA A 229 8.22 19.39 4.27
C ALA A 229 9.56 19.34 3.51
N LYS A 230 10.69 19.18 4.23
CA LYS A 230 12.04 19.06 3.64
C LYS A 230 12.40 17.62 3.30
N TRP A 231 11.68 16.65 3.84
CA TRP A 231 11.95 15.22 3.68
C TRP A 231 12.00 14.75 2.21
N PRO A 232 11.07 15.15 1.32
CA PRO A 232 11.11 14.72 -0.08
C PRO A 232 12.40 15.13 -0.80
N ALA A 233 12.89 16.35 -0.56
CA ALA A 233 14.13 16.84 -1.16
C ALA A 233 15.36 16.03 -0.69
N VAL A 234 15.38 15.60 0.57
CA VAL A 234 16.46 14.74 1.10
C VAL A 234 16.42 13.36 0.46
N MET A 235 15.23 12.76 0.33
CA MET A 235 15.05 11.48 -0.36
C MET A 235 15.58 11.52 -1.80
N ALA A 236 15.43 12.66 -2.48
CA ALA A 236 15.91 12.87 -3.85
C ALA A 236 17.43 12.96 -4.00
N ILE A 237 18.17 13.18 -2.92
CA ILE A 237 19.63 13.31 -2.92
C ILE A 237 20.30 12.02 -2.43
N SER A 238 19.60 11.19 -1.67
CA SER A 238 20.11 9.93 -1.10
C SER A 238 20.03 8.70 -2.03
N GLY A 239 19.64 8.86 -3.30
CA GLY A 239 19.43 7.75 -4.23
C GLY A 239 20.65 7.39 -5.10
N ASP A 240 20.80 6.10 -5.43
CA ASP A 240 21.89 5.56 -6.28
C ASP A 240 21.72 5.87 -7.80
N ARG A 241 20.58 6.44 -8.22
CA ARG A 241 20.37 6.93 -9.60
C ARG A 241 20.82 8.39 -9.74
N SER A 242 21.00 8.83 -10.99
CA SER A 242 21.23 10.25 -11.31
C SER A 242 20.24 11.13 -10.51
N PRO A 243 20.73 11.99 -9.59
CA PRO A 243 19.89 12.81 -8.72
C PRO A 243 18.81 13.61 -9.48
N SER A 244 19.03 13.86 -10.77
CA SER A 244 18.14 14.59 -11.67
C SER A 244 16.72 14.01 -11.80
N SER A 245 16.54 12.69 -11.82
CA SER A 245 15.22 12.09 -12.09
C SER A 245 14.29 12.14 -10.88
N LEU A 246 14.79 11.81 -9.69
CA LEU A 246 14.00 11.88 -8.45
C LEU A 246 13.74 13.34 -8.04
N GLN A 247 14.69 14.25 -8.27
CA GLN A 247 14.46 15.68 -8.10
C GLN A 247 13.32 16.20 -8.98
N ARG A 248 13.23 15.74 -10.24
CA ARG A 248 12.11 16.09 -11.13
C ARG A 248 10.78 15.56 -10.59
N ILE A 249 10.74 14.32 -10.10
CA ILE A 249 9.53 13.73 -9.50
C ILE A 249 9.07 14.53 -8.27
N VAL A 250 9.99 14.85 -7.36
CA VAL A 250 9.70 15.65 -6.16
C VAL A 250 9.21 17.04 -6.53
N SER A 251 9.81 17.68 -7.53
CA SER A 251 9.39 18.99 -8.05
C SER A 251 8.00 18.93 -8.70
N LEU A 252 7.69 17.84 -9.41
CA LEU A 252 6.36 17.64 -10.00
C LEU A 252 5.31 17.40 -8.91
N ALA A 253 5.62 16.60 -7.89
CA ALA A 253 4.74 16.41 -6.73
C ALA A 253 4.46 17.75 -6.02
N ALA A 254 5.47 18.62 -5.87
CA ALA A 254 5.31 19.93 -5.25
C ALA A 254 4.37 20.89 -6.02
N SER A 255 4.14 20.66 -7.31
CA SER A 255 3.28 21.50 -8.16
C SER A 255 1.99 20.82 -8.63
N SER A 256 1.83 19.52 -8.37
CA SER A 256 0.65 18.76 -8.79
C SER A 256 -0.54 19.03 -7.86
N PRO A 257 -1.70 19.48 -8.37
CA PRO A 257 -2.88 19.72 -7.53
C PRO A 257 -3.26 18.46 -6.74
N LEU A 258 -3.41 18.60 -5.44
CA LEU A 258 -3.90 17.50 -4.61
C LEU A 258 -5.35 17.13 -4.96
N PRO A 259 -5.74 15.86 -4.74
CA PRO A 259 -7.14 15.45 -4.75
C PRO A 259 -7.97 16.35 -3.81
N THR A 260 -9.19 16.71 -4.23
CA THR A 260 -10.05 17.65 -3.48
C THR A 260 -10.91 16.97 -2.41
N GLU A 261 -11.06 15.65 -2.48
CA GLU A 261 -11.87 14.88 -1.55
C GLU A 261 -11.25 14.83 -0.14
N THR A 262 -12.09 15.03 0.87
CA THR A 262 -11.62 15.16 2.26
C THR A 262 -11.09 13.84 2.83
N ALA A 263 -11.79 12.74 2.60
CA ALA A 263 -11.46 11.41 3.14
C ALA A 263 -10.04 10.96 2.70
N PRO A 264 -9.79 10.78 1.39
CA PRO A 264 -8.46 10.77 0.77
C PRO A 264 -7.34 11.55 1.46
N LEU A 265 -7.56 12.84 1.68
CA LEU A 265 -6.53 13.72 2.23
C LEU A 265 -6.23 13.40 3.71
N ILE A 266 -7.22 12.97 4.49
CA ILE A 266 -7.02 12.54 5.88
C ILE A 266 -6.09 11.32 5.90
N SER A 267 -6.36 10.33 5.05
CA SER A 267 -5.51 9.15 4.95
C SER A 267 -4.12 9.47 4.41
N LEU A 268 -3.99 10.39 3.45
CA LEU A 268 -2.70 10.89 2.99
C LEU A 268 -1.89 11.52 4.13
N LYS A 269 -2.52 12.34 4.98
CA LYS A 269 -1.85 12.93 6.14
C LYS A 269 -1.32 11.86 7.10
N ARG A 270 -2.12 10.82 7.36
CA ARG A 270 -1.72 9.69 8.23
C ARG A 270 -0.56 8.90 7.65
N MET A 271 -0.63 8.57 6.36
CA MET A 271 0.47 7.92 5.64
C MET A 271 1.73 8.80 5.66
N ALA A 272 1.61 10.11 5.46
CA ALA A 272 2.74 11.03 5.49
C ALA A 272 3.48 11.01 6.84
N VAL A 273 2.75 11.11 7.96
CA VAL A 273 3.36 11.06 9.30
C VAL A 273 3.99 9.69 9.57
N GLY A 274 3.31 8.60 9.20
CA GLY A 274 3.80 7.23 9.39
C GLY A 274 5.05 6.93 8.56
N LEU A 275 5.05 7.26 7.26
CA LEU A 275 6.19 7.08 6.36
C LEU A 275 7.37 7.96 6.76
N TYR A 276 7.10 9.19 7.22
CA TYR A 276 8.15 10.08 7.71
C TYR A 276 8.84 9.50 8.95
N LEU A 277 8.06 9.08 9.95
CA LEU A 277 8.61 8.41 11.14
C LEU A 277 9.41 7.15 10.78
N SER A 278 8.88 6.33 9.85
CA SER A 278 9.56 5.13 9.36
C SER A 278 10.90 5.46 8.73
N THR A 279 10.95 6.52 7.90
CA THR A 279 12.19 6.97 7.26
C THR A 279 13.20 7.50 8.28
N LEU A 280 12.75 8.30 9.24
CA LEU A 280 13.62 8.77 10.33
C LEU A 280 14.17 7.60 11.15
N ASN A 281 13.37 6.54 11.39
CA ASN A 281 13.82 5.34 12.08
C ASN A 281 14.93 4.60 11.31
N LEU A 282 14.78 4.48 9.99
CA LEU A 282 15.81 3.89 9.13
C LEU A 282 17.10 4.71 9.15
N TRP A 283 16.99 6.03 8.98
CA TRP A 283 18.14 6.93 8.98
C TRP A 283 18.89 6.92 10.31
N ARG A 284 18.20 6.99 11.45
CA ARG A 284 18.86 6.94 12.76
C ARG A 284 19.59 5.62 12.99
N LYS A 285 19.02 4.48 12.56
CA LYS A 285 19.65 3.15 12.68
C LYS A 285 20.88 3.03 11.77
N ALA A 286 20.81 3.62 10.58
CA ALA A 286 21.93 3.68 9.64
C ALA A 286 22.99 4.74 10.02
N GLY A 287 22.75 5.56 11.04
CA GLY A 287 23.63 6.67 11.42
C GLY A 287 23.62 7.84 10.42
N TYR A 288 22.64 7.89 9.51
CA TYR A 288 22.46 8.99 8.55
C TYR A 288 21.77 10.18 9.23
N CYS A 289 22.33 11.37 9.04
CA CYS A 289 21.79 12.63 9.57
C CYS A 289 21.43 13.54 8.38
N PRO A 290 20.14 13.86 8.16
CA PRO A 290 19.74 14.74 7.07
C PRO A 290 20.14 16.20 7.36
N PRO A 291 20.22 17.09 6.35
CA PRO A 291 20.63 18.49 6.56
C PRO A 291 19.80 19.28 7.59
N TYR A 292 18.53 18.93 7.78
CA TYR A 292 17.65 19.58 8.77
C TYR A 292 17.75 18.97 10.18
N ALA A 293 18.50 17.89 10.35
CA ALA A 293 18.83 17.25 11.62
C ALA A 293 20.29 16.75 11.55
N PRO A 294 21.27 17.68 11.56
CA PRO A 294 22.63 17.44 11.07
C PRO A 294 23.52 16.60 11.98
N ASP A 295 23.06 16.28 13.19
CA ASP A 295 23.79 15.47 14.17
C ASP A 295 22.84 14.49 14.88
N LYS A 296 23.41 13.55 15.64
CA LYS A 296 22.66 12.50 16.33
C LYS A 296 21.64 13.05 17.33
N ILE A 297 21.93 14.18 17.99
CA ILE A 297 21.03 14.79 18.97
C ILE A 297 19.84 15.41 18.25
N ALA A 298 20.10 16.18 17.18
CA ALA A 298 19.07 16.76 16.34
C ALA A 298 18.21 15.69 15.65
N MET A 299 18.82 14.60 15.20
CA MET A 299 18.15 13.47 14.57
C MET A 299 17.22 12.74 15.54
N GLU A 300 17.68 12.47 16.77
CA GLU A 300 16.83 11.85 17.79
C GLU A 300 15.70 12.81 18.23
N ALA A 301 15.97 14.12 18.34
CA ALA A 301 14.94 15.10 18.64
C ALA A 301 13.86 15.18 17.54
N GLU A 302 14.24 15.12 16.26
CA GLU A 302 13.30 15.04 15.14
C GLU A 302 12.49 13.74 15.18
N TYR A 303 13.14 12.60 15.41
CA TYR A 303 12.48 11.31 15.56
C TYR A 303 11.44 11.33 16.69
N GLN A 304 11.75 11.88 17.87
CA GLN A 304 10.81 11.94 18.99
C GLN A 304 9.62 12.87 18.73
N ARG A 305 9.82 13.98 18.00
CA ARG A 305 8.72 14.85 17.54
C ARG A 305 7.80 14.10 16.58
N ALA A 306 8.37 13.46 15.54
CA ALA A 306 7.65 12.64 14.58
C ALA A 306 6.89 11.50 15.25
N ARG A 307 7.50 10.85 16.24
CA ARG A 307 6.90 9.77 17.01
C ARG A 307 5.71 10.25 17.83
N THR A 308 5.83 11.41 18.48
CA THR A 308 4.73 12.01 19.25
C THR A 308 3.55 12.37 18.34
N ALA A 309 3.83 13.03 17.22
CA ALA A 309 2.82 13.36 16.21
C ALA A 309 2.13 12.11 15.63
N ALA A 310 2.90 11.04 15.37
CA ALA A 310 2.34 9.77 14.90
C ALA A 310 1.44 9.11 15.95
N ARG A 311 1.82 9.11 17.23
CA ARG A 311 1.00 8.56 18.32
C ARG A 311 -0.34 9.29 18.41
N ASP A 312 -0.33 10.62 18.43
CA ASP A 312 -1.57 11.41 18.49
C ASP A 312 -2.46 11.17 17.26
N LEU A 313 -1.88 11.19 16.05
CA LEU A 313 -2.64 11.09 14.82
C LEU A 313 -3.20 9.68 14.56
N LEU A 314 -2.51 8.63 15.04
CA LEU A 314 -2.82 7.23 14.74
C LEU A 314 -3.46 6.45 15.90
N GLN A 315 -3.76 7.10 17.04
CA GLN A 315 -4.34 6.47 18.23
C GLN A 315 -5.77 5.92 18.06
N HIS A 316 -6.49 6.32 17.00
CA HIS A 316 -7.87 5.87 16.72
C HIS A 316 -8.07 5.38 15.29
N VAL A 317 -7.01 4.92 14.64
CA VAL A 317 -7.03 4.54 13.22
C VAL A 317 -7.12 3.02 13.04
N GLY A 318 -6.67 2.25 14.03
CA GLY A 318 -6.69 0.79 14.11
C GLY A 318 -8.06 0.13 13.90
N LEU A 319 -8.04 -1.21 13.76
CA LEU A 319 -9.25 -2.03 13.75
C LEU A 319 -10.13 -1.71 14.96
N GLY A 320 -11.42 -1.40 14.76
CA GLY A 320 -12.33 -1.02 15.84
C GLY A 320 -11.95 0.30 16.53
N GLY A 321 -11.21 1.18 15.87
CA GLY A 321 -10.76 2.45 16.43
C GLY A 321 -9.61 2.32 17.44
N THR A 322 -8.88 1.19 17.44
CA THR A 322 -7.71 1.02 18.32
C THR A 322 -6.53 1.90 17.89
N ALA A 323 -5.55 2.05 18.77
CA ALA A 323 -4.29 2.68 18.40
C ALA A 323 -3.46 1.79 17.48
N ILE A 324 -2.76 2.41 16.53
CA ILE A 324 -1.63 1.79 15.86
C ILE A 324 -0.42 1.84 16.80
N ASP A 325 0.25 0.71 17.00
CA ASP A 325 1.53 0.68 17.69
C ASP A 325 2.60 1.28 16.77
N VAL A 326 2.87 2.58 16.92
CA VAL A 326 3.81 3.30 16.06
C VAL A 326 5.25 2.82 16.21
N ASP A 327 5.60 2.21 17.36
CA ASP A 327 6.95 1.75 17.63
C ASP A 327 7.20 0.41 16.94
N ALA A 328 6.22 -0.50 17.03
CA ALA A 328 6.25 -1.73 16.25
C ALA A 328 6.17 -1.45 14.74
N MET A 329 5.31 -0.51 14.32
CA MET A 329 5.11 -0.13 12.93
C MET A 329 6.41 0.22 12.20
N VAL A 330 7.32 0.95 12.85
CA VAL A 330 8.54 1.45 12.19
C VAL A 330 9.77 0.58 12.41
N GLU A 331 9.68 -0.47 13.21
CA GLU A 331 10.83 -1.30 13.56
C GLU A 331 11.32 -2.10 12.36
N GLU A 332 12.57 -1.87 11.93
CA GLU A 332 13.20 -2.60 10.82
C GLU A 332 14.41 -3.43 11.29
N PRO A 333 14.64 -4.65 10.74
CA PRO A 333 13.69 -5.40 9.92
C PRO A 333 12.43 -5.71 10.73
N ASN A 334 11.25 -5.64 10.09
CA ASN A 334 9.97 -5.90 10.76
C ASN A 334 10.05 -7.16 11.63
N ARG A 335 9.73 -7.04 12.93
CA ARG A 335 9.84 -8.16 13.87
C ARG A 335 9.01 -9.35 13.44
N CYS A 336 7.87 -9.08 12.78
CA CYS A 336 7.06 -10.08 12.14
C CYS A 336 6.16 -9.46 11.05
N ARG A 337 5.56 -10.32 10.22
CA ARG A 337 4.60 -9.92 9.17
C ARG A 337 3.42 -9.11 9.71
N VAL A 338 3.06 -9.30 10.98
CA VAL A 338 1.95 -8.61 11.66
C VAL A 338 2.21 -7.10 11.77
N ASP A 339 3.43 -6.72 12.16
CA ASP A 339 3.80 -5.30 12.33
C ASP A 339 3.87 -4.59 10.98
N TYR A 340 4.36 -5.31 9.96
CA TYR A 340 4.43 -4.83 8.58
C TYR A 340 3.03 -4.56 8.02
N THR A 341 2.13 -5.54 8.03
CA THR A 341 0.79 -5.37 7.44
C THR A 341 -0.09 -4.39 8.23
N ALA A 342 0.28 -4.06 9.47
CA ALA A 342 -0.39 -3.07 10.31
C ALA A 342 -0.14 -1.61 9.93
N ARG A 343 0.84 -1.34 9.05
CA ARG A 343 1.16 0.00 8.56
C ARG A 343 -0.01 0.56 7.72
N PRO A 344 -0.38 1.84 7.89
CA PRO A 344 -1.46 2.47 7.12
C PRO A 344 -1.32 2.30 5.60
N TRP A 345 -0.13 2.57 5.07
CA TRP A 345 0.16 2.49 3.64
C TRP A 345 0.18 1.04 3.12
N GLU A 346 0.58 0.08 3.94
CA GLU A 346 0.61 -1.35 3.58
C GLU A 346 -0.80 -1.92 3.46
N ASN A 347 -1.68 -1.67 4.43
CA ASN A 347 -3.04 -2.19 4.36
C ASN A 347 -3.80 -1.67 3.11
N ASP A 348 -3.55 -0.44 2.69
CA ASP A 348 -4.07 0.10 1.43
C ASP A 348 -3.52 -0.62 0.20
N ALA A 349 -2.21 -0.86 0.14
CA ALA A 349 -1.58 -1.60 -0.95
C ALA A 349 -2.02 -3.08 -0.98
N PHE A 350 -2.10 -3.74 0.17
CA PHE A 350 -2.61 -5.11 0.29
C PHE A 350 -4.06 -5.23 -0.18
N PHE A 351 -4.91 -4.28 0.20
CA PHE A 351 -6.30 -4.29 -0.24
C PHE A 351 -6.40 -4.11 -1.76
N CYS A 352 -5.62 -3.18 -2.34
CA CYS A 352 -5.53 -3.01 -3.78
C CYS A 352 -5.12 -4.32 -4.47
N GLY A 353 -4.08 -4.99 -3.96
CA GLY A 353 -3.61 -6.29 -4.43
C GLY A 353 -4.67 -7.40 -4.37
N GLU A 354 -5.37 -7.50 -3.24
CA GLU A 354 -6.50 -8.43 -3.07
C GLU A 354 -7.60 -8.18 -4.10
N MET A 355 -7.93 -6.91 -4.39
CA MET A 355 -8.91 -6.59 -5.42
C MET A 355 -8.43 -6.95 -6.83
N ALA A 356 -7.16 -6.72 -7.16
CA ALA A 356 -6.60 -7.17 -8.43
C ALA A 356 -6.70 -8.71 -8.57
N THR A 357 -6.39 -9.44 -7.50
CA THR A 357 -6.57 -10.91 -7.42
C THR A 357 -8.03 -11.33 -7.61
N ASN A 358 -8.97 -10.63 -6.97
CA ASN A 358 -10.41 -10.95 -7.08
C ASN A 358 -10.93 -10.70 -8.50
N TYR A 359 -10.54 -9.59 -9.14
CA TYR A 359 -10.91 -9.32 -10.54
C TYR A 359 -10.22 -10.25 -11.53
N TRP A 360 -8.97 -10.65 -11.28
CA TRP A 360 -8.28 -11.68 -12.06
C TRP A 360 -9.06 -13.01 -12.05
N ASN A 361 -9.47 -13.46 -10.87
CA ASN A 361 -10.26 -14.69 -10.71
C ASN A 361 -11.61 -14.56 -11.44
N ALA A 362 -12.28 -13.41 -11.34
CA ALA A 362 -13.52 -13.14 -12.07
C ALA A 362 -13.32 -13.21 -13.59
N GLY A 363 -12.20 -12.70 -14.11
CA GLY A 363 -11.81 -12.82 -15.52
C GLY A 363 -11.55 -14.27 -15.97
N LEU A 364 -11.38 -15.22 -15.05
CA LEU A 364 -11.31 -16.66 -15.31
C LEU A 364 -12.67 -17.36 -15.17
N GLY A 365 -13.75 -16.61 -14.94
CA GLY A 365 -15.09 -17.16 -14.71
C GLY A 365 -15.35 -17.66 -13.29
N LEU A 366 -14.45 -17.35 -12.34
CA LEU A 366 -14.69 -17.62 -10.92
C LEU A 366 -15.56 -16.53 -10.30
N LEU A 367 -16.13 -16.80 -9.12
CA LEU A 367 -16.96 -15.82 -8.43
C LEU A 367 -16.15 -14.57 -8.05
N LEU A 368 -16.62 -13.38 -8.46
CA LEU A 368 -16.07 -12.11 -8.03
C LEU A 368 -16.39 -11.87 -6.56
N LYS A 369 -15.36 -11.88 -5.70
CA LYS A 369 -15.44 -11.43 -4.32
C LYS A 369 -15.25 -9.92 -4.25
N THR A 370 -16.26 -9.24 -3.75
CA THR A 370 -16.29 -7.80 -3.45
C THR A 370 -16.38 -7.60 -1.95
N TYR A 371 -16.07 -6.39 -1.50
CA TYR A 371 -16.00 -6.07 -0.07
C TYR A 371 -16.99 -4.96 0.30
N PRO A 372 -17.46 -4.94 1.56
CA PRO A 372 -18.21 -3.80 2.10
C PRO A 372 -17.31 -2.57 2.26
N GLU A 373 -17.93 -1.40 2.43
CA GLU A 373 -17.30 -0.07 2.47
C GLU A 373 -16.17 0.09 3.49
N ASP A 374 -16.20 -0.70 4.55
CA ASP A 374 -15.30 -0.56 5.69
C ASP A 374 -14.28 -1.69 5.80
N ARG A 375 -14.16 -2.62 4.85
CA ARG A 375 -13.30 -3.79 5.06
C ARG A 375 -11.79 -3.47 4.96
N CYS A 376 -11.00 -4.01 5.89
CA CYS A 376 -9.54 -4.03 5.73
C CYS A 376 -9.07 -5.11 4.77
N SER A 377 -7.79 -5.03 4.40
CA SER A 377 -7.14 -6.18 3.78
C SER A 377 -7.18 -7.38 4.74
N SER A 378 -7.30 -8.57 4.16
CA SER A 378 -7.19 -9.83 4.89
C SER A 378 -5.84 -9.93 5.62
N ALA A 379 -4.78 -9.37 5.03
CA ALA A 379 -3.45 -9.30 5.64
C ALA A 379 -3.44 -8.51 6.96
N TYR A 380 -4.19 -7.40 7.03
CA TYR A 380 -4.33 -6.62 8.26
C TYR A 380 -5.26 -7.31 9.27
N GLU A 381 -6.39 -7.85 8.84
CA GLU A 381 -7.33 -8.57 9.71
C GLU A 381 -6.63 -9.75 10.42
N LEU A 382 -5.85 -10.54 9.67
CA LEU A 382 -5.08 -11.66 10.21
C LEU A 382 -4.01 -11.20 11.20
N ALA A 383 -3.33 -10.10 10.89
CA ALA A 383 -2.31 -9.52 11.74
C ALA A 383 -2.88 -9.03 13.07
N TYR A 384 -4.01 -8.31 13.01
CA TYR A 384 -4.71 -7.85 14.21
C TYR A 384 -5.21 -9.03 15.06
N ALA A 385 -5.77 -10.07 14.44
CA ALA A 385 -6.21 -11.26 15.17
C ALA A 385 -5.03 -11.95 15.87
N ALA A 386 -3.88 -12.07 15.19
CA ALA A 386 -2.67 -12.65 15.76
C ALA A 386 -2.13 -11.84 16.96
N SER A 387 -2.13 -10.50 16.87
CA SER A 387 -1.65 -9.64 17.95
C SER A 387 -2.54 -9.69 19.21
N LYS A 388 -3.84 -9.93 19.05
CA LYS A 388 -4.74 -10.17 20.19
C LYS A 388 -4.46 -11.48 20.89
N LEU A 389 -4.15 -12.54 20.15
CA LEU A 389 -3.81 -13.83 20.73
C LEU A 389 -2.50 -13.77 21.52
N THR A 390 -1.48 -13.08 20.99
CA THR A 390 -0.20 -12.91 21.69
C THR A 390 -0.32 -11.98 22.90
N GLY A 391 -1.13 -10.92 22.81
CA GLY A 391 -1.43 -10.02 23.94
C GLY A 391 -2.29 -10.65 25.04
N SER A 392 -3.13 -11.64 24.71
CA SER A 392 -4.00 -12.34 25.68
C SER A 392 -3.28 -13.34 26.60
N HIS A 393 -2.02 -13.66 26.32
CA HIS A 393 -1.17 -14.47 27.20
C HIS A 393 -0.32 -13.66 28.19
N GLY A 394 -0.53 -12.34 28.26
CA GLY A 394 0.17 -11.43 29.16
C GLY A 394 -0.70 -10.88 30.29
N ASN A 395 -1.48 -11.70 30.99
CA ASN A 395 -1.94 -11.43 32.37
C ASN A 395 -2.74 -12.60 32.96
N PRO A 396 -2.22 -13.35 33.94
CA PRO A 396 -3.05 -14.00 34.94
C PRO A 396 -3.22 -13.04 36.10
N ALA A 397 -4.27 -12.22 36.07
CA ALA A 397 -4.73 -11.54 37.28
C ALA A 397 -5.56 -12.51 38.12
N GLY A 398 -4.97 -12.96 39.23
CA GLY A 398 -5.69 -13.31 40.46
C GLY A 398 -6.35 -14.69 40.56
N SER A 399 -5.76 -15.58 41.36
CA SER A 399 -6.54 -16.45 42.24
C SER A 399 -6.21 -16.13 43.70
N THR A 400 -7.21 -15.66 44.41
CA THR A 400 -7.28 -15.48 45.86
C THR A 400 -7.34 -16.81 46.61
N SER A 401 -6.61 -16.91 47.73
CA SER A 401 -6.89 -17.65 48.99
C SER A 401 -5.54 -17.75 49.73
N GLY A 402 -5.38 -17.47 51.01
CA GLY A 402 -6.30 -17.53 52.14
C GLY A 402 -5.66 -18.45 53.18
N GLY A 403 -5.11 -17.87 54.26
CA GLY A 403 -4.84 -18.46 55.58
C GLY A 403 -4.15 -19.83 55.68
N GLN A 404 -2.92 -19.84 56.16
CA GLN A 404 -2.58 -20.15 57.57
C GLN A 404 -1.12 -19.78 57.84
#